data_AF-A0A101S0U3-F1
#
_entry.id   AF-A0A101S0U3-F1
#
_cell.length_a   1.000
_cell.length_b   1.000
_cell.length_c   1.000
_cell.angle_alpha   90.00
_cell.angle_beta   90.00
_cell.angle_gamma   90.00
#
_symmetry.space_group_name_H-M   'P 1'
#
loop_
_entity.id
_entity.type
_entity.pdbx_description
1 polymer ?
#
loop_
_entity_poly.entity_id
_entity_poly.type
_entity_poly.pdbx_seq_one_letter_code
_entity_poly.pdbx_strand_id
1 'polypeptide(L)'
;MRTHRSALLLGTLVLAAGGVLASAPSAGATAAEDNCNYISDSARPTVHPGDKGNNVRQVQCLIDFYSKYPTWIDVDGDYGQKTAAGVFYVQTCNGTTGGADGIVGPSTWSRLYNPKPACAL
;
A
#
# COMPACT_ATOMS: atom_id res chain seq x y z
N MET A 1 19.96 18.34 -2.61
CA MET A 1 21.18 18.45 -3.42
C MET A 1 22.13 17.31 -3.07
N ARG A 2 22.13 16.24 -3.89
CA ARG A 2 23.19 15.22 -3.93
C ARG A 2 23.43 14.91 -5.40
N THR A 3 24.67 15.14 -5.81
CA THR A 3 25.16 15.23 -7.19
C THR A 3 25.19 13.88 -7.89
N HIS A 4 24.53 13.77 -9.05
CA HIS A 4 24.67 12.66 -9.98
C HIS A 4 26.05 12.73 -10.66
N ARG A 5 26.88 11.72 -10.47
CA ARG A 5 28.08 11.50 -11.29
C ARG A 5 27.73 10.48 -12.37
N SER A 6 27.46 10.98 -13.56
CA SER A 6 27.29 10.21 -14.79
C SER A 6 28.58 9.46 -15.12
N ALA A 7 28.50 8.13 -15.21
CA ALA A 7 29.51 7.31 -15.85
C ALA A 7 28.85 6.60 -17.03
N LEU A 8 29.02 7.20 -18.22
CA LEU A 8 28.77 6.54 -19.50
C LEU A 8 29.87 5.48 -19.68
N LEU A 9 29.51 4.21 -19.82
CA LEU A 9 30.41 3.19 -20.35
C LEU A 9 29.73 2.49 -21.52
N LEU A 10 30.41 2.58 -22.66
CA LEU A 10 30.13 1.88 -23.90
C LEU A 10 30.32 0.36 -23.69
N GLY A 11 29.36 -0.44 -24.15
CA GLY A 11 29.47 -1.90 -24.21
C GLY A 11 28.54 -2.47 -25.27
N THR A 12 29.13 -3.13 -26.27
CA THR A 12 28.57 -3.53 -27.56
C THR A 12 27.74 -4.83 -27.55
N LEU A 13 26.65 -4.80 -28.33
CA LEU A 13 26.02 -5.83 -29.19
C LEU A 13 26.19 -7.34 -28.87
N VAL A 14 25.06 -8.05 -28.66
CA VAL A 14 24.88 -9.45 -29.10
C VAL A 14 23.49 -9.63 -29.69
N LEU A 15 23.44 -10.15 -30.92
CA LEU A 15 22.26 -10.57 -31.67
C LEU A 15 21.99 -12.05 -31.37
N ALA A 16 20.80 -12.40 -30.86
CA ALA A 16 20.32 -13.78 -30.80
C ALA A 16 18.78 -13.82 -30.85
N ALA A 17 18.27 -14.81 -31.57
CA ALA A 17 16.92 -14.90 -32.12
C ALA A 17 15.83 -15.34 -31.13
N GLY A 18 14.59 -14.89 -31.40
CA GLY A 18 13.37 -15.66 -31.12
C GLY A 18 12.81 -15.57 -29.70
N GLY A 19 11.71 -14.81 -29.55
CA GLY A 19 10.83 -14.84 -28.38
C GLY A 19 10.71 -13.50 -27.67
N VAL A 20 9.89 -12.59 -28.19
CA VAL A 20 9.48 -11.38 -27.46
C VAL A 20 8.49 -11.76 -26.36
N LEU A 21 8.99 -12.20 -25.21
CA LEU A 21 8.24 -11.98 -23.97
C LEU A 21 8.39 -10.50 -23.66
N ALA A 22 7.44 -9.70 -24.13
CA ALA A 22 7.28 -8.32 -23.72
C ALA A 22 7.01 -8.30 -22.21
N SER A 23 8.06 -8.13 -21.41
CA SER A 23 7.92 -7.70 -20.03
C SER A 23 7.49 -6.24 -20.05
N ALA A 24 6.17 -6.03 -20.07
CA ALA A 24 5.62 -4.72 -19.79
C ALA A 24 6.09 -4.31 -18.38
N PRO A 25 6.74 -3.16 -18.18
CA PRO A 25 6.96 -2.66 -16.84
C PRO A 25 5.58 -2.41 -16.23
N SER A 26 5.24 -3.16 -15.19
CA SER A 26 4.10 -2.89 -14.35
C SER A 26 4.29 -1.52 -13.72
N ALA A 27 3.70 -0.49 -14.33
CA ALA A 27 3.47 0.79 -13.70
C ALA A 27 2.47 0.55 -12.56
N GLY A 28 2.98 0.23 -11.37
CA GLY A 28 2.16 -0.13 -10.23
C GLY A 28 2.78 0.32 -8.92
N ALA A 29 2.25 1.42 -8.38
CA ALA A 29 2.12 1.70 -6.95
C ALA A 29 3.36 2.08 -6.11
N THR A 30 4.29 2.91 -6.61
CA THR A 30 5.35 3.49 -5.75
C THR A 30 4.94 4.77 -5.01
N ALA A 31 3.66 4.97 -4.68
CA ALA A 31 3.21 6.20 -4.00
C ALA A 31 2.98 6.01 -2.49
N ALA A 32 2.70 4.78 -2.05
CA ALA A 32 2.38 4.48 -0.66
C ALA A 32 3.50 3.80 0.14
N GLU A 33 4.63 3.46 -0.50
CA GLU A 33 5.65 2.60 0.10
C GLU A 33 6.66 3.34 1.00
N ASP A 34 6.96 4.62 0.76
CA ASP A 34 8.06 5.29 1.49
C ASP A 34 7.69 5.71 2.92
N ASN A 35 6.42 6.11 3.16
CA ASN A 35 6.00 6.62 4.48
C ASN A 35 5.59 5.51 5.45
N CYS A 36 5.12 4.37 4.93
CA CYS A 36 4.63 3.25 5.71
C CYS A 36 5.34 1.97 5.26
N ASN A 37 6.36 1.54 6.01
CA ASN A 37 7.18 0.36 5.66
C ASN A 37 7.33 -0.59 6.86
N TYR A 38 6.20 -1.14 7.32
CA TYR A 38 6.18 -2.16 8.39
C TYR A 38 6.17 -3.59 7.82
N ILE A 39 5.69 -3.77 6.59
CA ILE A 39 5.64 -5.05 5.87
C ILE A 39 6.10 -4.87 4.43
N SER A 40 6.55 -5.96 3.81
CA SER A 40 6.77 -5.98 2.36
C SER A 40 5.44 -5.88 1.61
N ASP A 41 5.42 -5.13 0.51
CA ASP A 41 4.21 -4.88 -0.29
C ASP A 41 3.55 -6.16 -0.84
N SER A 42 4.35 -7.19 -1.08
CA SER A 42 3.90 -8.51 -1.54
C SER A 42 3.22 -9.36 -0.47
N ALA A 43 3.34 -9.03 0.81
CA ALA A 43 2.81 -9.86 1.90
C ALA A 43 1.29 -9.68 2.10
N ARG A 44 0.84 -8.41 2.22
CA ARG A 44 -0.55 -7.94 2.43
C ARG A 44 -1.53 -9.04 2.90
N PRO A 45 -1.32 -9.63 4.09
CA PRO A 45 -2.16 -10.72 4.58
C PRO A 45 -3.52 -10.20 5.02
N THR A 46 -4.50 -11.08 5.17
CA THR A 46 -5.79 -10.66 5.74
C THR A 46 -5.62 -10.32 7.21
N VAL A 47 -6.06 -9.12 7.60
CA VAL A 47 -6.00 -8.64 9.00
C VAL A 47 -7.40 -8.51 9.58
N HIS A 48 -7.59 -9.02 10.79
CA HIS A 48 -8.85 -9.06 11.52
C HIS A 48 -8.79 -8.21 12.79
N PRO A 49 -9.95 -7.77 13.33
CA PRO A 49 -10.02 -7.22 14.67
C PRO A 49 -9.39 -8.14 15.72
N GLY A 50 -8.57 -7.57 16.60
CA GLY A 50 -7.80 -8.31 17.61
C GLY A 50 -6.43 -8.80 17.15
N ASP A 51 -6.14 -8.79 15.84
CA ASP A 51 -4.80 -9.11 15.35
C ASP A 51 -3.76 -8.11 15.86
N LYS A 52 -2.50 -8.55 15.87
CA LYS A 52 -1.36 -7.75 16.34
C LYS A 52 -0.17 -7.81 15.41
N GLY A 53 0.72 -6.82 15.50
CA GLY A 53 2.03 -6.79 14.87
C GLY A 53 2.11 -5.91 13.62
N ASN A 54 3.15 -6.14 12.81
CA ASN A 54 3.52 -5.24 11.71
C ASN A 54 2.45 -5.09 10.63
N ASN A 55 1.65 -6.12 10.37
CA ASN A 55 0.53 -6.04 9.42
C ASN A 55 -0.47 -4.95 9.85
N VAL A 56 -0.77 -4.89 11.15
CA VAL A 56 -1.67 -3.88 11.72
C VAL A 56 -1.02 -2.51 11.68
N ARG A 57 0.27 -2.40 12.02
CA ARG A 57 1.02 -1.13 11.93
C ARG A 57 0.98 -0.55 10.52
N GLN A 58 1.10 -1.41 9.51
CA GLN A 58 0.98 -1.00 8.13
C GLN A 58 -0.41 -0.40 7.84
N VAL A 59 -1.48 -1.07 8.28
CA VAL A 59 -2.86 -0.58 8.11
C VAL A 59 -3.04 0.78 8.80
N GLN A 60 -2.64 0.90 10.06
CA GLN A 60 -2.76 2.12 10.86
C GLN A 60 -2.05 3.30 10.16
N CYS A 61 -0.79 3.10 9.79
CA CYS A 61 -0.01 4.13 9.09
C CYS A 61 -0.65 4.55 7.76
N LEU A 62 -1.11 3.58 6.95
CA LEU A 62 -1.73 3.91 5.66
C LEU A 62 -3.03 4.69 5.83
N ILE A 63 -3.83 4.39 6.86
CA ILE A 63 -5.03 5.17 7.16
C ILE A 63 -4.66 6.62 7.46
N ASP A 64 -3.65 6.86 8.32
CA ASP A 64 -3.25 8.20 8.74
C ASP A 64 -2.62 9.03 7.61
N PHE A 65 -1.84 8.40 6.72
CA PHE A 65 -1.11 9.12 5.66
C PHE A 65 -1.86 9.24 4.33
N TYR A 66 -2.75 8.30 4.02
CA TYR A 66 -3.34 8.22 2.67
C TYR A 66 -4.86 8.38 2.66
N SER A 67 -5.53 8.39 3.81
CA SER A 67 -6.99 8.54 3.86
C SER A 67 -7.42 9.80 4.60
N LYS A 68 -8.54 10.42 4.17
CA LYS A 68 -9.14 11.58 4.87
C LYS A 68 -9.80 11.23 6.20
N TYR A 69 -9.44 10.12 6.82
CA TYR A 69 -9.98 9.74 8.11
C TYR A 69 -9.60 10.83 9.14
N PRO A 70 -10.56 11.48 9.80
CA PRO A 70 -10.30 12.71 10.55
C PRO A 70 -9.63 12.48 11.91
N THR A 71 -9.50 11.23 12.34
CA THR A 71 -8.98 10.86 13.65
C THR A 71 -7.65 10.15 13.50
N TRP A 72 -6.63 10.65 14.19
CA TRP A 72 -5.33 10.00 14.21
C TRP A 72 -5.36 8.64 14.91
N ILE A 73 -4.69 7.65 14.33
CA ILE A 73 -4.57 6.29 14.89
C ILE A 73 -3.16 6.08 15.43
N ASP A 74 -3.05 5.50 16.62
CA ASP A 74 -1.75 5.11 17.15
C ASP A 74 -1.19 3.94 16.33
N VAL A 75 0.04 4.06 15.82
CA VAL A 75 0.72 2.98 15.07
C VAL A 75 1.37 1.98 16.03
N ASP A 76 0.57 1.42 16.93
CA ASP A 76 0.99 0.50 18.00
C ASP A 76 1.07 -0.95 17.52
N GLY A 77 0.38 -1.28 16.43
CA GLY A 77 0.25 -2.62 15.90
C GLY A 77 -0.83 -3.44 16.55
N ASP A 78 -1.76 -2.84 17.30
CA ASP A 78 -2.90 -3.51 17.89
C ASP A 78 -4.18 -3.16 17.12
N TYR A 79 -4.87 -4.17 16.59
CA TYR A 79 -6.13 -3.93 15.89
C TYR A 79 -7.25 -3.77 16.93
N GLY A 80 -7.29 -2.59 17.53
CA GLY A 80 -8.32 -2.15 18.47
C GLY A 80 -9.45 -1.36 17.81
N GLN A 81 -10.30 -0.75 18.65
CA GLN A 81 -11.47 0.00 18.19
C GLN A 81 -11.13 1.19 17.29
N LYS A 82 -10.00 1.89 17.55
CA LYS A 82 -9.55 3.01 16.70
C LYS A 82 -9.20 2.54 15.29
N THR A 83 -8.45 1.44 15.18
CA THR A 83 -8.10 0.82 13.89
C THR A 83 -9.34 0.32 13.17
N ALA A 84 -10.28 -0.32 13.89
CA ALA A 84 -11.55 -0.76 13.32
C ALA A 84 -12.36 0.39 12.71
N ALA A 85 -12.46 1.52 13.40
CA ALA A 85 -13.16 2.71 12.89
C ALA A 85 -12.48 3.28 11.63
N GLY A 86 -11.15 3.35 11.61
CA GLY A 86 -10.38 3.79 10.44
C GLY A 86 -10.55 2.86 9.23
N VAL A 87 -10.49 1.54 9.45
CA VAL A 87 -10.72 0.55 8.38
C VAL A 87 -12.14 0.65 7.85
N PHE A 88 -13.13 0.75 8.74
CA PHE A 88 -14.53 0.91 8.34
C PHE A 88 -14.75 2.18 7.50
N TYR A 89 -14.09 3.30 7.86
CA TYR A 89 -14.10 4.52 7.07
C TYR A 89 -13.50 4.31 5.68
N VAL A 90 -12.32 3.70 5.60
CA VAL A 90 -11.65 3.39 4.32
C VAL A 90 -12.56 2.54 3.44
N GLN A 91 -13.15 1.48 3.98
CA GLN A 91 -14.05 0.60 3.25
C GLN A 91 -15.30 1.32 2.75
N THR A 92 -15.95 2.10 3.60
CA THR A 92 -17.17 2.85 3.26
C THR A 92 -16.91 3.92 2.22
N CYS A 93 -15.89 4.76 2.42
CA CYS A 93 -15.57 5.84 1.49
C CYS A 93 -15.14 5.29 0.12
N ASN A 94 -14.31 4.24 0.12
CA ASN A 94 -13.79 3.67 -1.11
C ASN A 94 -14.74 2.69 -1.80
N GLY A 95 -15.74 2.15 -1.10
CA GLY A 95 -16.62 1.10 -1.62
C GLY A 95 -15.85 -0.17 -1.97
N THR A 96 -15.35 -0.87 -0.94
CA THR A 96 -14.60 -2.13 -1.09
C THR A 96 -15.51 -3.30 -1.44
N THR A 97 -14.95 -4.27 -2.18
CA THR A 97 -15.60 -5.56 -2.42
C THR A 97 -15.71 -6.31 -1.08
N GLY A 98 -16.92 -6.68 -0.68
CA GLY A 98 -17.22 -7.22 0.66
C GLY A 98 -17.91 -6.21 1.58
N GLY A 99 -17.95 -4.93 1.21
CA GLY A 99 -18.55 -3.87 2.03
C GLY A 99 -17.61 -3.42 3.16
N ALA A 100 -18.20 -2.84 4.20
CA ALA A 100 -17.49 -2.33 5.38
C ALA A 100 -17.59 -3.34 6.53
N ASP A 101 -16.86 -4.45 6.39
CA ASP A 101 -16.85 -5.58 7.32
C ASP A 101 -15.76 -5.48 8.42
N GLY A 102 -14.89 -4.46 8.35
CA GLY A 102 -13.75 -4.30 9.26
C GLY A 102 -12.60 -5.27 9.01
N ILE A 103 -12.65 -6.09 7.97
CA ILE A 103 -11.57 -7.04 7.62
C ILE A 103 -10.70 -6.43 6.52
N VAL A 104 -9.39 -6.41 6.74
CA VAL A 104 -8.43 -5.90 5.76
C VAL A 104 -8.04 -7.03 4.82
N GLY A 105 -8.91 -7.32 3.85
CA GLY A 105 -8.65 -8.23 2.75
C GLY A 105 -8.04 -7.54 1.52
N PRO A 106 -7.83 -8.26 0.40
CA PRO A 106 -7.19 -7.73 -0.80
C PRO A 106 -7.82 -6.44 -1.35
N SER A 107 -9.15 -6.32 -1.32
CA SER A 107 -9.85 -5.11 -1.76
C SER A 107 -9.54 -3.91 -0.86
N THR A 108 -9.55 -4.11 0.47
CA THR A 108 -9.21 -3.07 1.45
C THR A 108 -7.74 -2.65 1.32
N TRP A 109 -6.82 -3.61 1.18
CA TRP A 109 -5.40 -3.31 0.92
C TRP A 109 -5.21 -2.44 -0.30
N SER A 110 -5.85 -2.78 -1.43
CA SER A 110 -5.77 -1.97 -2.65
C SER A 110 -6.20 -0.51 -2.40
N ARG A 111 -7.19 -0.28 -1.54
CA ARG A 111 -7.70 1.07 -1.22
C ARG A 111 -6.90 1.82 -0.17
N LEU A 112 -6.18 1.13 0.71
CA LEU A 112 -5.23 1.75 1.62
C LEU A 112 -4.04 2.35 0.85
N TYR A 113 -3.55 1.66 -0.18
CA TYR A 113 -2.44 2.15 -1.02
C TYR A 113 -2.89 3.09 -2.14
N ASN A 114 -4.11 2.90 -2.66
CA ASN A 114 -4.66 3.70 -3.76
C ASN A 114 -6.14 4.06 -3.48
N PRO A 115 -6.38 4.99 -2.54
CA PRO A 115 -7.72 5.46 -2.24
C PRO A 115 -8.32 6.24 -3.42
N LYS A 116 -9.65 6.25 -3.50
CA LYS A 116 -10.37 7.12 -4.43
C LYS A 116 -10.00 8.59 -4.13
N PRO A 117 -9.93 9.48 -5.13
CA PRO A 117 -9.55 10.88 -4.91
C PRO A 117 -10.40 11.61 -3.86
N ALA A 118 -11.69 11.29 -3.75
CA ALA A 118 -12.57 11.88 -2.72
C ALA A 118 -12.22 11.43 -1.28
N CYS A 119 -11.53 10.31 -1.13
CA CYS A 119 -11.18 9.65 0.13
C CYS A 119 -9.71 9.79 0.50
N ALA A 120 -8.87 10.23 -0.44
CA ALA A 120 -7.42 10.38 -0.28
C ALA A 120 -7.06 11.73 0.36
N LEU A 121 -6.03 11.79 1.21
CA LEU A 121 -5.49 13.05 1.76
C LEU A 121 -4.87 13.94 0.67
#